data_AF-A0A9D6YBE2-F1
#
_entry.id   AF-A0A9D6YBE2-F1
#
_cell.length_a   1.000
_cell.length_b   1.000
_cell.length_c   1.000
_cell.angle_alpha   90.00
_cell.angle_beta   90.00
_cell.angle_gamma   90.00
#
_symmetry.space_group_name_H-M   'P 1'
#
loop_
_entity.id
_entity.type
_entity.pdbx_description
1 polymer ?
#
loop_
_entity_poly.entity_id
_entity_poly.type
_entity_poly.pdbx_seq_one_letter_code
_entity_poly.pdbx_strand_id
1 'polypeptide(L)'
;MNRAQALRMVTEKIAAAYVMGNVRLGQVSVLGGVRLEDTRLNGEGPLNYISPAEKARRAAWVGPVTDPEARRRAEAQYGGRETNQGQYRVVLPGVHLKYEPIPGLVTRLSWSTGVGRPPFGSIIPLDTVNDDTRRVTRNNPDLKPQRANNYDLTAEYYFRPQGMISVGAFKKKISDYIFTDSSQVIAAGTDNGFDGEYVGYALTTQANGGFAKIEGIEFNYQQQLSILLGWAKGFGANANFTSLKTEGDYGGTTVLTNNSLAGFVNKTGNLGLSYRGYGFDLRLMAVYRGNYLTTNSPTPALVQYQVAKTSWSWKSRYTVSRHLTVFFDLENIFSVPLDNRYALYKDRVASYRIFPTKMVTGITGRF
;
A
#
# COMPACT_ATOMS: atom_id res chain seq x y z
N MET A 1 35.14 -1.52 -0.91
CA MET A 1 34.47 -0.85 0.23
C MET A 1 32.97 -0.62 0.00
N ASN A 2 32.56 0.09 -1.06
CA ASN A 2 31.12 0.34 -1.32
C ASN A 2 30.25 -0.92 -1.36
N ARG A 3 30.78 -2.04 -1.90
CA ARG A 3 30.05 -3.31 -1.90
C ARG A 3 29.79 -3.87 -0.49
N ALA A 4 30.74 -3.76 0.44
CA ALA A 4 30.57 -4.29 1.81
C ALA A 4 29.52 -3.50 2.60
N GLN A 5 29.45 -2.18 2.37
CA GLN A 5 28.47 -1.28 2.99
C GLN A 5 27.09 -1.29 2.30
N ALA A 6 27.02 -1.68 1.02
CA ALA A 6 25.77 -1.75 0.27
C ALA A 6 25.13 -3.15 0.29
N LEU A 7 25.92 -4.20 0.50
CA LEU A 7 25.43 -5.58 0.45
C LEU A 7 24.56 -5.86 1.67
N ARG A 8 23.32 -6.27 1.41
CA ARG A 8 22.33 -6.66 2.42
C ARG A 8 21.75 -7.99 1.99
N MET A 9 21.69 -8.94 2.92
CA MET A 9 21.15 -10.26 2.64
C MET A 9 20.00 -10.55 3.60
N VAL A 10 18.94 -11.17 3.10
CA VAL A 10 17.89 -11.75 3.91
C VAL A 10 17.57 -13.12 3.36
N THR A 11 17.43 -14.07 4.26
CA THR A 11 16.82 -15.37 3.98
C THR A 11 15.56 -15.49 4.83
N GLU A 12 14.42 -15.70 4.18
CA GLU A 12 13.15 -16.04 4.84
C GLU A 12 12.77 -17.48 4.48
N LYS A 13 12.51 -18.31 5.48
CA LYS A 13 12.01 -19.68 5.33
C LYS A 13 10.63 -19.75 5.97
N ILE A 14 9.63 -20.14 5.19
CA ILE A 14 8.24 -20.26 5.65
C ILE A 14 7.80 -21.71 5.50
N ALA A 15 7.50 -22.38 6.61
CA ALA A 15 6.80 -23.66 6.62
C ALA A 15 5.31 -23.38 6.87
N ALA A 16 4.43 -23.96 6.05
CA ALA A 16 3.00 -23.75 6.18
C ALA A 16 2.22 -25.07 6.07
N ALA A 17 1.15 -25.17 6.84
CA ALA A 17 0.16 -26.24 6.76
C ALA A 17 -1.25 -25.62 6.75
N TYR A 18 -2.19 -26.24 6.06
CA TYR A 18 -3.58 -25.78 6.02
C TYR A 18 -4.56 -26.94 6.02
N VAL A 19 -5.73 -26.71 6.59
CA VAL A 19 -6.90 -27.59 6.50
C VAL A 19 -8.11 -26.74 6.18
N MET A 20 -8.92 -27.19 5.23
CA MET A 20 -10.12 -26.49 4.78
C MET A 20 -11.23 -27.49 4.50
N GLY A 21 -12.46 -27.13 4.86
CA GLY A 21 -13.66 -27.91 4.60
C GLY A 21 -14.75 -27.01 4.04
N ASN A 22 -15.50 -27.52 3.07
CA ASN A 22 -16.69 -26.87 2.54
C ASN A 22 -17.90 -27.78 2.74
N VAL A 23 -18.99 -27.23 3.26
CA VAL A 23 -20.27 -27.93 3.39
C VAL A 23 -21.34 -27.12 2.68
N ARG A 24 -22.11 -27.77 1.80
CA ARG A 24 -23.24 -27.17 1.11
C ARG A 24 -24.54 -27.83 1.58
N LEU A 25 -25.45 -27.01 2.09
CA LEU A 25 -26.78 -27.40 2.58
C LEU A 25 -27.83 -26.59 1.82
N GLY A 26 -28.32 -27.15 0.71
CA GLY A 26 -29.28 -26.47 -0.16
C GLY A 26 -28.76 -25.14 -0.70
N GLN A 27 -29.38 -24.04 -0.26
CA GLN A 27 -29.07 -22.66 -0.64
C GLN A 27 -27.91 -22.04 0.15
N VAL A 28 -27.40 -22.73 1.18
CA VAL A 28 -26.30 -22.24 2.02
C VAL A 28 -25.04 -23.06 1.74
N SER A 29 -23.90 -22.40 1.60
CA SER A 29 -22.57 -23.03 1.58
C SER A 29 -21.70 -22.38 2.63
N VAL A 30 -21.03 -23.18 3.45
CA VAL A 30 -20.09 -22.72 4.48
C VAL A 30 -18.72 -23.31 4.18
N LEU A 31 -17.75 -22.43 3.96
CA LEU A 31 -16.34 -22.76 3.80
C LEU A 31 -15.61 -22.32 5.07
N GLY A 32 -15.00 -23.26 5.78
CA GLY A 32 -14.17 -22.99 6.93
C GLY A 32 -12.77 -23.54 6.72
N GLY A 33 -11.76 -22.85 7.24
CA GLY A 33 -10.40 -23.35 7.20
C GLY A 33 -9.47 -22.64 8.14
N VAL A 34 -8.31 -23.25 8.35
CA VAL A 34 -7.21 -22.67 9.12
C VAL A 34 -5.90 -22.95 8.40
N ARG A 35 -5.04 -21.93 8.33
CA ARG A 35 -3.67 -22.04 7.86
C ARG A 35 -2.72 -21.68 9.00
N LEU A 36 -1.70 -22.48 9.22
CA LEU A 36 -0.63 -22.22 10.18
C LEU A 36 0.66 -21.98 9.42
N GLU A 37 1.39 -20.94 9.77
CA GLU A 37 2.70 -20.65 9.18
C GLU A 37 3.74 -20.43 10.29
N ASP A 38 4.89 -21.08 10.14
CA ASP A 38 6.09 -20.87 10.95
C ASP A 38 7.13 -20.21 10.03
N THR A 39 7.51 -18.98 10.37
CA THR A 39 8.45 -18.18 9.58
C THR A 39 9.74 -17.98 10.36
N ARG A 40 10.87 -18.25 9.71
CA ARG A 40 12.21 -18.00 10.21
C ARG A 40 12.93 -17.04 9.27
N LEU A 41 13.51 -16.00 9.83
CA LEU A 41 14.22 -14.96 9.12
C LEU A 41 15.66 -14.93 9.60
N ASN A 42 16.59 -14.79 8.65
CA ASN A 42 17.98 -14.47 8.93
C ASN A 42 18.38 -13.29 8.04
N GLY A 43 18.67 -12.15 8.66
CA GLY A 43 19.15 -10.95 7.99
C GLY A 43 20.63 -10.74 8.28
N GLU A 44 21.38 -10.28 7.28
CA GLU A 44 22.78 -9.89 7.44
C GLU A 44 23.01 -8.53 6.76
N GLY A 45 23.46 -7.56 7.55
CA GLY A 45 23.67 -6.18 7.15
C GLY A 45 25.09 -5.69 7.43
N PRO A 46 25.44 -4.50 6.93
CA PRO A 46 26.69 -3.83 7.27
C PRO A 46 26.67 -3.35 8.72
N LEU A 47 27.76 -3.59 9.45
CA LEU A 47 28.00 -3.00 10.76
C LEU A 47 28.94 -1.81 10.58
N ASN A 48 28.52 -0.63 11.02
CA ASN A 48 29.38 0.55 11.12
C ASN A 48 29.78 0.73 12.59
N TYR A 49 30.94 0.19 12.96
CA TYR A 49 31.38 0.16 14.36
C TYR A 49 32.89 0.32 14.46
N ILE A 50 33.34 1.20 15.35
CA ILE A 50 34.76 1.36 15.69
C ILE A 50 34.98 0.71 17.04
N SER A 51 35.67 -0.43 17.07
CA SER A 51 35.97 -1.12 18.32
C SER A 51 36.83 -0.26 19.26
N PRO A 52 36.77 -0.44 20.60
CA PRO A 52 37.61 0.30 21.54
C PRO A 52 39.10 0.20 21.22
N ALA A 53 39.56 -0.97 20.76
CA ALA A 53 40.93 -1.17 20.32
C ALA A 53 41.29 -0.32 19.09
N GLU A 54 40.37 -0.20 18.13
CA GLU A 54 40.54 0.65 16.96
C GLU A 54 40.48 2.14 17.32
N LYS A 55 39.60 2.54 18.25
CA LYS A 55 39.56 3.92 18.81
C LYS A 55 40.91 4.27 19.44
N ALA A 56 41.45 3.41 20.30
CA ALA A 56 42.76 3.60 20.94
C ALA A 56 43.90 3.70 19.91
N ARG A 57 43.89 2.83 18.89
CA ARG A 57 44.90 2.84 17.82
C ARG A 57 44.86 4.13 17.00
N ARG A 58 43.66 4.64 16.69
CA ARG A 58 43.49 5.92 15.98
C ARG A 58 43.95 7.10 16.82
N ALA A 59 43.65 7.09 18.12
CA ALA A 59 44.08 8.13 19.06
C ALA A 59 45.60 8.18 19.26
N ALA A 60 46.27 7.01 19.24
CA ALA A 60 47.72 6.91 19.35
C ALA A 60 48.48 7.16 18.03
N TRP A 61 47.78 7.38 16.90
CA TRP A 61 48.41 7.55 15.60
C TRP A 61 49.06 8.93 15.45
N VAL A 62 50.35 8.95 15.14
CA VAL A 62 51.12 10.17 14.90
C VAL A 62 51.60 10.17 13.44
N GLY A 63 51.27 11.22 12.70
CA GLY A 63 51.64 11.40 11.29
C GLY A 63 50.44 11.49 10.33
N PRO A 64 50.67 11.81 9.05
CA PRO A 64 49.59 11.94 8.07
C PRO A 64 48.86 10.62 7.87
N VAL A 65 47.54 10.69 7.67
CA VAL A 65 46.74 9.52 7.29
C VAL A 65 46.97 9.28 5.80
N THR A 66 47.87 8.34 5.50
CA THR A 66 48.17 7.91 4.13
C THR A 66 47.05 7.03 3.58
N ASP A 67 46.96 6.88 2.25
CA ASP A 67 45.95 6.02 1.61
C ASP A 67 45.88 4.59 2.19
N PRO A 68 47.00 3.91 2.51
CA PRO A 68 46.96 2.60 3.15
C PRO A 68 46.33 2.62 4.55
N GLU A 69 46.64 3.62 5.37
CA GLU A 69 46.05 3.74 6.72
C GLU A 69 44.58 4.16 6.66
N ALA A 70 44.22 5.03 5.72
CA ALA A 70 42.81 5.38 5.45
C ALA A 70 41.99 4.14 5.07
N ARG A 71 42.53 3.28 4.19
CA ARG A 71 41.90 2.01 3.83
C ARG A 71 41.77 1.08 5.04
N ARG A 72 42.83 0.87 5.82
CA ARG A 72 42.77 0.01 7.00
C ARG A 72 41.73 0.50 8.02
N ARG A 73 41.69 1.80 8.32
CA ARG A 73 40.67 2.41 9.20
C ARG A 73 39.26 2.14 8.66
N ALA A 74 39.06 2.37 7.37
CA ALA A 74 37.77 2.14 6.76
C ALA A 74 37.40 0.64 6.74
N GLU A 75 38.34 -0.30 6.58
CA GLU A 75 38.05 -1.74 6.70
C GLU A 75 37.68 -2.12 8.13
N ALA A 76 38.40 -1.61 9.13
CA ALA A 76 38.14 -1.87 10.53
C ALA A 76 36.76 -1.35 10.99
N GLN A 77 36.31 -0.23 10.40
CA GLN A 77 35.03 0.39 10.76
C GLN A 77 33.84 -0.11 9.93
N TYR A 78 34.04 -0.30 8.62
CA TYR A 78 32.99 -0.55 7.64
C TYR A 78 33.00 -1.98 7.07
N GLY A 79 33.97 -2.80 7.46
CA GLY A 79 34.08 -4.20 7.03
C GLY A 79 33.27 -5.18 7.89
N GLY A 80 32.80 -4.74 9.06
CA GLY A 80 31.99 -5.55 9.96
C GLY A 80 30.62 -5.91 9.37
N ARG A 81 30.07 -7.03 9.82
CA ARG A 81 28.74 -7.51 9.46
C ARG A 81 27.94 -7.78 10.73
N GLU A 82 26.66 -7.45 10.71
CA GLU A 82 25.73 -7.78 11.78
C GLU A 82 24.67 -8.74 11.25
N THR A 83 24.38 -9.77 12.02
CA THR A 83 23.32 -10.74 11.73
C THR A 83 22.17 -10.58 12.71
N ASN A 84 20.94 -10.68 12.22
CA ASN A 84 19.78 -10.83 13.08
C ASN A 84 18.93 -12.03 12.66
N GLN A 85 18.38 -12.73 13.64
CA GLN A 85 17.46 -13.84 13.46
C GLN A 85 16.09 -13.51 14.04
N GLY A 86 15.04 -13.73 13.25
CA GLY A 86 13.66 -13.58 13.67
C GLY A 86 12.90 -14.91 13.53
N GLN A 87 12.01 -15.20 14.45
CA GLN A 87 11.07 -16.31 14.32
C GLN A 87 9.68 -15.91 14.79
N TYR A 88 8.66 -16.25 14.01
CA TYR A 88 7.27 -16.07 14.43
C TYR A 88 6.36 -17.13 13.83
N ARG A 89 5.26 -17.40 14.55
CA ARG A 89 4.19 -18.28 14.11
C ARG A 89 2.88 -17.49 13.98
N VAL A 90 2.14 -17.77 12.92
CA VAL A 90 0.81 -17.21 12.71
C VAL A 90 -0.20 -18.32 12.46
N VAL A 91 -1.40 -18.13 13.01
CA VAL A 91 -2.57 -18.96 12.77
C VAL A 91 -3.58 -18.07 12.07
N LEU A 92 -4.07 -18.54 10.93
CA LEU A 92 -4.88 -17.78 9.99
C LEU A 92 -6.21 -18.52 9.75
N PRO A 93 -7.17 -18.47 10.70
CA PRO A 93 -8.52 -18.97 10.46
C PRO A 93 -9.28 -18.08 9.48
N GLY A 94 -10.21 -18.71 8.77
CA GLY A 94 -11.20 -18.05 7.92
C GLY A 94 -12.50 -18.85 7.85
N VAL A 95 -13.62 -18.14 7.87
CA VAL A 95 -14.96 -18.69 7.71
C VAL A 95 -15.74 -17.83 6.74
N HIS A 96 -16.30 -18.46 5.73
CA HIS A 96 -17.04 -17.82 4.66
C HIS A 96 -18.38 -18.51 4.47
N LEU A 97 -19.45 -17.74 4.47
CA LEU A 97 -20.81 -18.19 4.23
C LEU A 97 -21.30 -17.59 2.91
N LYS A 98 -21.86 -18.44 2.06
CA LYS A 98 -22.57 -18.06 0.84
C LYS A 98 -24.03 -18.48 0.99
N TYR A 99 -24.95 -17.58 0.69
CA TYR A 99 -26.38 -17.82 0.72
C TYR A 99 -27.04 -17.38 -0.59
N GLU A 100 -27.81 -18.28 -1.18
CA GLU A 100 -28.50 -18.09 -2.48
C GLU A 100 -30.02 -18.26 -2.30
N PRO A 101 -30.71 -17.28 -1.67
CA PRO A 101 -32.13 -17.39 -1.32
C PRO A 101 -33.06 -17.57 -2.53
N ILE A 102 -32.72 -16.90 -3.64
CA ILE A 102 -33.47 -16.91 -4.90
C ILE A 102 -32.50 -16.96 -6.08
N PRO A 103 -32.94 -17.43 -7.27
CA PRO A 103 -32.10 -17.40 -8.46
C PRO A 103 -31.58 -16.00 -8.76
N GLY A 104 -30.27 -15.87 -8.91
CA GLY A 104 -29.61 -14.61 -9.23
C GLY A 104 -29.23 -13.75 -8.02
N LEU A 105 -29.74 -14.01 -6.79
CA LEU A 105 -29.29 -13.30 -5.59
C LEU A 105 -28.25 -14.14 -4.84
N VAL A 106 -27.05 -13.59 -4.66
CA VAL A 106 -25.95 -14.20 -3.93
C VAL A 106 -25.51 -13.27 -2.81
N THR A 107 -25.67 -13.72 -1.57
CA THR A 107 -25.18 -13.02 -0.37
C THR A 107 -23.97 -13.74 0.17
N ARG A 108 -22.91 -13.01 0.54
CA ARG A 108 -21.70 -13.57 1.14
C ARG A 108 -21.38 -12.86 2.44
N LEU A 109 -21.09 -13.63 3.48
CA LEU A 109 -20.52 -13.16 4.73
C LEU A 109 -19.14 -13.82 4.89
N SER A 110 -18.13 -13.04 5.22
CA SER A 110 -16.76 -13.52 5.32
C SER A 110 -16.10 -12.94 6.56
N TRP A 111 -15.45 -13.80 7.34
CA TRP A 111 -14.52 -13.43 8.37
C TRP A 111 -13.20 -14.14 8.11
N SER A 112 -12.10 -13.39 8.12
CA SER A 112 -10.78 -13.97 7.97
C SER A 112 -9.74 -13.19 8.75
N THR A 113 -8.64 -13.86 9.07
CA THR A 113 -7.47 -13.22 9.64
C THR A 113 -6.33 -13.15 8.63
N GLY A 114 -5.48 -12.13 8.75
CA GLY A 114 -4.36 -11.90 7.86
C GLY A 114 -3.10 -11.49 8.61
N VAL A 115 -1.97 -11.56 7.93
CA VAL A 115 -0.67 -11.15 8.45
C VAL A 115 -0.01 -10.16 7.48
N GLY A 116 0.50 -9.05 8.01
CA GLY A 116 1.30 -8.06 7.30
C GLY A 116 2.74 -8.12 7.78
N ARG A 117 3.62 -8.76 7.01
CA ARG A 117 5.02 -8.94 7.39
C ARG A 117 5.78 -7.61 7.35
N PRO A 118 6.75 -7.38 8.25
CA PRO A 118 7.63 -6.23 8.15
C PRO A 118 8.38 -6.26 6.81
N PRO A 119 8.56 -5.11 6.14
CA PRO A 119 9.37 -5.05 4.94
C PRO A 119 10.83 -5.39 5.27
N PHE A 120 11.50 -6.16 4.40
CA PHE A 120 12.90 -6.57 4.63
C PHE A 120 13.84 -5.40 4.90
N GLY A 121 13.62 -4.28 4.22
CA GLY A 121 14.42 -3.06 4.39
C GLY A 121 14.38 -2.45 5.79
N SER A 122 13.44 -2.87 6.65
CA SER A 122 13.28 -2.39 8.02
C SER A 122 13.81 -3.34 9.09
N ILE A 123 14.02 -4.61 8.74
CA ILE A 123 14.47 -5.67 9.66
C ILE A 123 15.89 -6.13 9.38
N ILE A 124 16.46 -5.77 8.22
CA ILE A 124 17.90 -5.95 7.97
C ILE A 124 18.66 -4.95 8.82
N PRO A 125 19.66 -5.36 9.62
CA PRO A 125 20.49 -4.44 10.36
C PRO A 125 21.08 -3.34 9.48
N LEU A 126 20.83 -2.09 9.85
CA LEU A 126 21.39 -0.91 9.22
C LEU A 126 21.20 0.29 10.15
N ASP A 127 22.31 0.93 10.46
CA ASP A 127 22.33 2.22 11.12
C ASP A 127 22.78 3.30 10.13
N THR A 128 21.99 4.37 10.02
CA THR A 128 22.34 5.56 9.23
C THR A 128 22.43 6.75 10.17
N VAL A 129 23.61 7.34 10.24
CA VAL A 129 23.89 8.50 11.08
C VAL A 129 23.87 9.76 10.22
N ASN A 130 23.21 10.80 10.73
CA ASN A 130 23.24 12.14 10.16
C ASN A 130 23.67 13.11 11.26
N ASP A 131 24.94 13.51 11.22
CA ASP A 131 25.54 14.39 12.23
C ASP A 131 25.00 15.83 12.14
N ASP A 132 24.66 16.30 10.93
CA ASP A 132 24.12 17.65 10.70
C ASP A 132 22.81 17.89 11.48
N THR A 133 21.94 16.89 11.50
CA THR A 133 20.64 16.93 12.19
C THR A 133 20.67 16.21 13.54
N ARG A 134 21.84 15.72 13.98
CA ARG A 134 22.03 14.90 15.18
C ARG A 134 20.99 13.77 15.29
N ARG A 135 20.88 12.96 14.24
CA ARG A 135 19.90 11.86 14.16
C ARG A 135 20.56 10.56 13.76
N VAL A 136 20.18 9.49 14.45
CA VAL A 136 20.50 8.11 14.06
C VAL A 136 19.22 7.42 13.63
N THR A 137 19.22 6.84 12.42
CA THR A 137 18.13 5.98 11.94
C THR A 137 18.57 4.54 12.02
N ARG A 138 17.87 3.73 12.82
CA ARG A 138 18.17 2.32 13.05
C ARG A 138 17.02 1.45 12.60
N ASN A 139 17.33 0.46 11.77
CA ASN A 139 16.39 -0.60 11.46
C ASN A 139 16.09 -1.46 12.69
N ASN A 140 14.84 -1.91 12.82
CA ASN A 140 14.42 -2.72 13.95
C ASN A 140 14.17 -4.16 13.50
N PRO A 141 15.09 -5.08 13.75
CA PRO A 141 14.90 -6.47 13.40
C PRO A 141 13.86 -7.20 14.26
N ASP A 142 13.53 -6.68 15.45
CA ASP A 142 12.55 -7.27 16.37
C ASP A 142 11.10 -6.95 15.98
N LEU A 143 10.89 -6.31 14.82
CA LEU A 143 9.56 -6.04 14.30
C LEU A 143 8.76 -7.33 14.14
N LYS A 144 7.61 -7.35 14.80
CA LYS A 144 6.60 -8.38 14.68
C LYS A 144 5.73 -8.12 13.44
N PRO A 145 5.15 -9.18 12.85
CA PRO A 145 4.14 -8.99 11.82
C PRO A 145 2.90 -8.29 12.36
N GLN A 146 2.33 -7.41 11.55
CA GLN A 146 1.01 -6.83 11.78
C GLN A 146 -0.06 -7.91 11.62
N ARG A 147 -1.14 -7.84 12.40
CA ARG A 147 -2.26 -8.79 12.30
C ARG A 147 -3.51 -8.09 11.84
N ALA A 148 -4.26 -8.71 10.94
CA ALA A 148 -5.51 -8.17 10.42
C ALA A 148 -6.68 -9.10 10.74
N ASN A 149 -7.81 -8.52 11.15
CA ASN A 149 -9.13 -9.17 11.15
C ASN A 149 -9.99 -8.48 10.09
N ASN A 150 -10.43 -9.25 9.11
CA ASN A 150 -11.26 -8.78 7.99
C ASN A 150 -12.67 -9.33 8.15
N TYR A 151 -13.66 -8.47 7.99
CA TYR A 151 -15.08 -8.78 7.99
C TYR A 151 -15.67 -8.19 6.71
N ASP A 152 -16.35 -9.01 5.92
CA ASP A 152 -16.95 -8.59 4.65
C ASP A 152 -18.37 -9.14 4.54
N LEU A 153 -19.31 -8.30 4.11
CA LEU A 153 -20.68 -8.65 3.81
C LEU A 153 -21.00 -8.12 2.42
N THR A 154 -21.40 -8.99 1.49
CA THR A 154 -21.82 -8.57 0.16
C THR A 154 -23.15 -9.19 -0.22
N ALA A 155 -23.93 -8.45 -1.01
CA ALA A 155 -25.12 -8.94 -1.68
C ALA A 155 -25.03 -8.56 -3.15
N GLU A 156 -25.17 -9.54 -4.03
CA GLU A 156 -25.07 -9.41 -5.49
C GLU A 156 -26.33 -9.95 -6.13
N TYR A 157 -26.99 -9.16 -6.96
CA TYR A 157 -28.16 -9.59 -7.73
C TYR A 157 -27.88 -9.53 -9.22
N TYR A 158 -28.00 -10.68 -9.87
CA TYR A 158 -27.81 -10.89 -11.30
C TYR A 158 -29.18 -11.03 -11.98
N PHE A 159 -29.45 -10.18 -12.96
CA PHE A 159 -30.74 -10.13 -13.65
C PHE A 159 -30.59 -10.08 -15.16
N ARG A 160 -31.65 -10.51 -15.86
CA ARG A 160 -31.72 -10.50 -17.32
C ARG A 160 -32.02 -9.08 -17.85
N PRO A 161 -31.68 -8.75 -19.11
CA PRO A 161 -30.99 -9.60 -20.10
C PRO A 161 -29.47 -9.74 -19.88
N GLN A 162 -28.82 -8.79 -19.22
CA GLN A 162 -27.42 -8.89 -18.80
C GLN A 162 -27.10 -7.75 -17.82
N GLY A 163 -27.47 -7.92 -16.56
CA GLY A 163 -27.28 -6.91 -15.52
C GLY A 163 -26.85 -7.50 -14.19
N MET A 164 -26.14 -6.69 -13.41
CA MET A 164 -25.70 -6.98 -12.05
C MET A 164 -25.75 -5.72 -11.21
N ILE A 165 -26.22 -5.86 -9.98
CA ILE A 165 -26.07 -4.86 -8.92
C ILE A 165 -25.43 -5.53 -7.71
N SER A 166 -24.50 -4.84 -7.05
CA SER A 166 -23.86 -5.33 -5.84
C SER A 166 -23.76 -4.22 -4.82
N VAL A 167 -24.01 -4.58 -3.57
CA VAL A 167 -23.73 -3.75 -2.40
C VAL A 167 -22.86 -4.55 -1.45
N GLY A 168 -21.86 -3.89 -0.89
CA GLY A 168 -20.92 -4.48 0.04
C GLY A 168 -20.67 -3.56 1.22
N ALA A 169 -20.37 -4.15 2.37
CA ALA A 169 -19.81 -3.48 3.53
C ALA A 169 -18.63 -4.28 4.03
N PHE A 170 -17.54 -3.60 4.39
CA PHE A 170 -16.35 -4.25 4.88
C PHE A 170 -15.77 -3.51 6.09
N LYS A 171 -15.04 -4.26 6.91
CA LYS A 171 -14.33 -3.75 8.06
C LYS A 171 -13.04 -4.53 8.24
N LYS A 172 -11.92 -3.82 8.21
CA LYS A 172 -10.59 -4.32 8.48
C LYS A 172 -10.06 -3.69 9.76
N LYS A 173 -9.64 -4.51 10.72
CA LYS A 173 -8.93 -4.09 11.94
C LYS A 173 -7.51 -4.63 11.90
N ILE A 174 -6.53 -3.74 11.95
CA ILE A 174 -5.11 -4.06 11.95
C ILE A 174 -4.55 -3.74 13.32
N SER A 175 -3.88 -4.70 13.96
CA SER A 175 -3.14 -4.52 15.22
C SER A 175 -1.64 -4.70 14.99
N ASP A 176 -0.86 -4.28 16.00
CA ASP A 176 0.61 -4.31 15.96
C ASP A 176 1.16 -3.52 14.78
N TYR A 177 0.50 -2.40 14.46
CA TYR A 177 0.82 -1.59 13.28
C TYR A 177 2.29 -1.15 13.32
N ILE A 178 2.98 -1.21 12.18
CA ILE A 178 4.39 -0.81 12.10
C ILE A 178 4.41 0.68 11.79
N PHE A 179 4.98 1.47 12.69
CA PHE A 179 5.13 2.92 12.54
C PHE A 179 6.58 3.35 12.76
N THR A 180 6.91 4.55 12.28
CA THR A 180 8.20 5.18 12.56
C THR A 180 8.14 5.91 13.90
N ASP A 181 8.93 5.47 14.86
CA ASP A 181 9.14 6.13 16.14
C ASP A 181 10.38 7.04 16.05
N SER A 182 10.20 8.31 16.35
CA SER A 182 11.27 9.32 16.42
C SER A 182 11.28 10.06 17.76
N SER A 183 10.58 9.54 18.77
CA SER A 183 10.49 10.14 20.11
C SER A 183 11.69 9.82 21.01
N GLN A 184 12.50 8.85 20.62
CA GLN A 184 13.61 8.35 21.42
C GLN A 184 14.86 9.22 21.26
N VAL A 185 15.64 9.31 22.33
CA VAL A 185 16.95 9.98 22.37
C VAL A 185 17.97 8.99 22.89
N ILE A 186 19.15 8.95 22.27
CA ILE A 186 20.24 8.06 22.68
C ILE A 186 20.76 8.50 24.06
N ALA A 187 20.66 7.60 25.02
CA ALA A 187 21.09 7.83 26.39
C ALA A 187 22.63 7.89 26.53
N ALA A 188 23.09 8.45 27.64
CA ALA A 188 24.51 8.42 28.00
C ALA A 188 24.95 7.03 28.49
N GLY A 189 26.25 6.76 28.41
CA GLY A 189 26.86 5.50 28.88
C GLY A 189 27.24 4.56 27.74
N THR A 190 28.18 3.65 28.01
CA THR A 190 28.72 2.71 27.01
C THR A 190 27.69 1.69 26.54
N ASP A 191 26.67 1.41 27.34
CA ASP A 191 25.65 0.40 27.04
C ASP A 191 24.45 0.96 26.26
N ASN A 192 24.57 2.18 25.70
CA ASN A 192 23.50 2.87 24.98
C ASN A 192 23.17 2.28 23.59
N GLY A 193 23.73 1.11 23.25
CA GLY A 193 23.60 0.47 21.94
C GLY A 193 24.46 1.10 20.83
N PHE A 194 25.32 2.06 21.19
CA PHE A 194 26.27 2.75 20.31
C PHE A 194 27.65 2.94 20.97
N ASP A 195 27.98 2.18 22.02
CA ASP A 195 29.28 2.24 22.72
C ASP A 195 29.60 3.65 23.27
N GLY A 196 28.58 4.34 23.80
CA GLY A 196 28.71 5.69 24.33
C GLY A 196 28.76 6.80 23.29
N GLU A 197 28.66 6.48 22.00
CA GLU A 197 28.56 7.47 20.92
C GLU A 197 27.14 8.01 20.78
N TYR A 198 27.00 9.12 20.05
CA TYR A 198 25.73 9.74 19.68
C TYR A 198 24.80 10.13 20.83
N VAL A 199 25.34 10.29 22.05
CA VAL A 199 24.57 10.72 23.23
C VAL A 199 23.82 12.01 22.92
N GLY A 200 22.51 12.02 23.17
CA GLY A 200 21.63 13.16 22.89
C GLY A 200 21.18 13.27 21.43
N TYR A 201 21.57 12.37 20.53
CA TYR A 201 21.02 12.31 19.17
C TYR A 201 19.61 11.73 19.22
N ALA A 202 18.73 12.19 18.32
CA ALA A 202 17.43 11.60 18.13
C ALA A 202 17.57 10.21 17.50
N LEU A 203 16.96 9.20 18.09
CA LEU A 203 16.88 7.85 17.53
C LEU A 203 15.56 7.71 16.77
N THR A 204 15.67 7.43 15.47
CA THR A 204 14.54 7.13 14.61
C THR A 204 14.56 5.65 14.27
N THR A 205 13.52 4.92 14.63
CA THR A 205 13.40 3.49 14.36
C THR A 205 11.97 3.14 13.98
N GLN A 206 11.72 1.88 13.66
CA GLN A 206 10.36 1.38 13.50
C GLN A 206 9.96 0.55 14.71
N ALA A 207 8.70 0.66 15.11
CA ALA A 207 8.16 -0.11 16.22
C ALA A 207 6.79 -0.69 15.86
N ASN A 208 6.43 -1.78 16.52
CA ASN A 208 5.06 -2.27 16.53
C ASN A 208 4.27 -1.53 17.61
N GLY A 209 3.15 -0.94 17.23
CA GLY A 209 2.27 -0.29 18.17
C GLY A 209 1.05 0.28 17.49
N GLY A 210 0.05 0.55 18.32
CA GLY A 210 -1.21 1.09 17.85
C GLY A 210 -2.00 0.16 16.92
N PHE A 211 -2.98 0.76 16.25
CA PHE A 211 -3.93 0.07 15.39
C PHE A 211 -4.28 0.90 14.16
N ALA A 212 -4.78 0.24 13.12
CA ALA A 212 -5.44 0.90 12.00
C ALA A 212 -6.74 0.16 11.69
N LYS A 213 -7.84 0.90 11.57
CA LYS A 213 -9.13 0.36 11.17
C LYS A 213 -9.62 1.08 9.93
N ILE A 214 -10.05 0.29 8.96
CA ILE A 214 -10.63 0.74 7.71
C ILE A 214 -12.02 0.10 7.61
N GLU A 215 -13.05 0.91 7.49
CA GLU A 215 -14.42 0.45 7.26
C GLU A 215 -15.01 1.17 6.05
N GLY A 216 -15.85 0.49 5.29
CA GLY A 216 -16.40 1.10 4.09
C GLY A 216 -17.60 0.38 3.54
N ILE A 217 -18.23 1.05 2.59
CA ILE A 217 -19.31 0.52 1.77
C ILE A 217 -18.91 0.60 0.31
N GLU A 218 -19.37 -0.38 -0.45
CA GLU A 218 -19.10 -0.52 -1.86
C GLU A 218 -20.40 -0.75 -2.61
N PHE A 219 -20.49 -0.11 -3.78
CA PHE A 219 -21.59 -0.25 -4.70
C PHE A 219 -21.03 -0.57 -6.08
N ASN A 220 -21.67 -1.50 -6.78
CA ASN A 220 -21.37 -1.81 -8.16
C ASN A 220 -22.67 -2.00 -8.93
N TYR A 221 -22.72 -1.47 -10.14
CA TYR A 221 -23.81 -1.67 -11.08
C TYR A 221 -23.22 -1.83 -12.48
N GLN A 222 -23.72 -2.80 -13.23
CA GLN A 222 -23.38 -3.00 -14.62
C GLN A 222 -24.59 -3.55 -15.35
N GLN A 223 -24.94 -2.96 -16.49
CA GLN A 223 -26.06 -3.42 -17.27
C GLN A 223 -25.87 -3.13 -18.77
N GLN A 224 -26.12 -4.13 -19.61
CA GLN A 224 -26.42 -3.91 -21.01
C GLN A 224 -27.90 -3.52 -21.13
N LEU A 225 -28.18 -2.37 -21.72
CA LEU A 225 -29.53 -1.82 -21.90
C LEU A 225 -30.23 -2.40 -23.15
N SER A 226 -30.08 -3.71 -23.38
CA SER A 226 -30.70 -4.39 -24.53
C SER A 226 -32.23 -4.50 -24.42
N ILE A 227 -32.81 -4.03 -23.31
CA ILE A 227 -34.25 -3.83 -23.13
C ILE A 227 -34.80 -2.68 -23.98
N LEU A 228 -33.95 -1.75 -24.41
CA LEU A 228 -34.36 -0.61 -25.23
C LEU A 228 -34.73 -1.07 -26.65
N LEU A 229 -35.43 -0.25 -27.43
CA LEU A 229 -35.84 -0.60 -28.79
C LEU A 229 -34.88 -0.04 -29.86
N GLY A 230 -34.83 -0.73 -31.01
CA GLY A 230 -34.03 -0.32 -32.16
C GLY A 230 -32.54 -0.18 -31.84
N TRP A 231 -31.97 0.96 -32.21
CA TRP A 231 -30.55 1.24 -32.06
C TRP A 231 -30.10 1.33 -30.60
N ALA A 232 -31.00 1.73 -29.70
CA ALA A 232 -30.67 1.94 -28.29
C ALA A 232 -30.31 0.65 -27.54
N LYS A 233 -30.58 -0.54 -28.11
CA LYS A 233 -30.13 -1.84 -27.56
C LYS A 233 -28.62 -1.94 -27.38
N GLY A 234 -27.87 -1.16 -28.14
CA GLY A 234 -26.41 -1.11 -28.09
C GLY A 234 -25.86 -0.44 -26.83
N PHE A 235 -26.67 0.31 -26.07
CA PHE A 235 -26.18 1.00 -24.88
C PHE A 235 -25.87 0.05 -23.72
N GLY A 236 -24.80 0.34 -23.01
CA GLY A 236 -24.46 -0.30 -21.73
C GLY A 236 -23.98 0.75 -20.75
N ALA A 237 -24.26 0.54 -19.47
CA ALA A 237 -23.81 1.41 -18.40
C ALA A 237 -23.13 0.60 -17.29
N ASN A 238 -22.12 1.18 -16.68
CA ASN A 238 -21.51 0.65 -15.47
C ASN A 238 -21.19 1.79 -14.50
N ALA A 239 -21.35 1.53 -13.22
CA ALA A 239 -20.97 2.44 -12.16
C ALA A 239 -20.41 1.64 -10.99
N ASN A 240 -19.38 2.15 -10.35
CA ASN A 240 -18.97 1.67 -9.04
C ASN A 240 -18.59 2.83 -8.15
N PHE A 241 -18.77 2.64 -6.85
CA PHE A 241 -18.50 3.64 -5.84
C PHE A 241 -18.06 2.96 -4.55
N THR A 242 -16.97 3.44 -3.97
CA THR A 242 -16.47 3.02 -2.66
C THR A 242 -16.38 4.25 -1.77
N SER A 243 -16.90 4.14 -0.56
CA SER A 243 -16.70 5.14 0.50
C SER A 243 -16.09 4.45 1.71
N LEU A 244 -14.98 4.97 2.20
CA LEU A 244 -14.27 4.44 3.36
C LEU A 244 -14.08 5.50 4.45
N LYS A 245 -13.97 5.00 5.67
CA LYS A 245 -13.58 5.71 6.87
C LYS A 245 -12.36 5.02 7.47
N THR A 246 -11.33 5.78 7.79
CA THR A 246 -10.15 5.30 8.50
C THR A 246 -9.98 5.95 9.86
N GLU A 247 -9.50 5.14 10.80
CA GLU A 247 -9.08 5.55 12.14
C GLU A 247 -7.85 4.73 12.57
N GLY A 248 -6.99 5.29 13.41
CA GLY A 248 -5.84 4.57 13.93
C GLY A 248 -4.86 5.47 14.68
N ASP A 249 -4.00 4.86 15.46
CA ASP A 249 -2.86 5.51 16.10
C ASP A 249 -1.57 4.84 15.59
N TYR A 250 -0.63 5.65 15.11
CA TYR A 250 0.68 5.17 14.69
C TYR A 250 1.59 5.03 15.91
N GLY A 251 1.16 4.25 16.91
CA GLY A 251 1.88 4.03 18.17
C GLY A 251 2.09 5.24 19.07
N GLY A 252 1.46 6.38 18.76
CA GLY A 252 1.36 7.54 19.65
C GLY A 252 0.11 7.51 20.51
N THR A 253 -0.06 8.51 21.39
CA THR A 253 -1.24 8.65 22.26
C THR A 253 -2.44 9.29 21.54
N THR A 254 -2.24 9.82 20.34
CA THR A 254 -3.29 10.51 19.57
C THR A 254 -3.89 9.57 18.53
N VAL A 255 -5.17 9.24 18.72
CA VAL A 255 -5.95 8.50 17.71
C VAL A 255 -6.33 9.44 16.57
N LEU A 256 -5.84 9.14 15.38
CA LEU A 256 -6.24 9.80 14.15
C LEU A 256 -7.61 9.27 13.72
N THR A 257 -8.54 10.17 13.46
CA THR A 257 -9.91 9.83 13.04
C THR A 257 -10.28 10.60 11.76
N ASN A 258 -11.48 10.36 11.23
CA ASN A 258 -12.04 11.12 10.10
C ASN A 258 -11.18 11.14 8.84
N ASN A 259 -10.62 9.98 8.44
CA ASN A 259 -9.78 9.86 7.24
C ASN A 259 -8.44 10.60 7.32
N SER A 260 -7.91 10.78 8.53
CA SER A 260 -6.60 11.38 8.76
C SER A 260 -5.44 10.40 8.64
N LEU A 261 -5.70 9.12 8.29
CA LEU A 261 -4.63 8.21 7.87
C LEU A 261 -4.20 8.55 6.44
N ALA A 262 -2.92 8.90 6.28
CA ALA A 262 -2.35 9.22 4.98
C ALA A 262 -2.39 8.01 4.02
N GLY A 263 -2.60 8.30 2.73
CA GLY A 263 -2.63 7.31 1.66
C GLY A 263 -4.01 6.70 1.37
N PHE A 264 -5.01 6.95 2.20
CA PHE A 264 -6.37 6.39 2.02
C PHE A 264 -7.31 7.38 1.34
N VAL A 265 -7.75 7.04 0.13
CA VAL A 265 -8.76 7.83 -0.58
C VAL A 265 -10.14 7.56 0.01
N ASN A 266 -10.77 8.58 0.62
CA ASN A 266 -12.05 8.43 1.32
C ASN A 266 -13.20 7.97 0.42
N LYS A 267 -13.21 8.41 -0.84
CA LYS A 267 -14.28 8.17 -1.80
C LYS A 267 -13.68 7.98 -3.18
N THR A 268 -14.03 6.89 -3.83
CA THR A 268 -13.67 6.63 -5.23
C THR A 268 -14.90 6.24 -6.00
N GLY A 269 -14.98 6.64 -7.26
CA GLY A 269 -16.08 6.23 -8.11
C GLY A 269 -15.68 6.17 -9.57
N ASN A 270 -16.28 5.25 -10.29
CA ASN A 270 -16.12 5.14 -11.74
C ASN A 270 -17.50 5.09 -12.38
N LEU A 271 -17.67 5.80 -13.49
CA LEU A 271 -18.85 5.76 -14.32
C LEU A 271 -18.41 5.43 -15.75
N GLY A 272 -19.13 4.52 -16.39
CA GLY A 272 -18.93 4.16 -17.79
C GLY A 272 -20.26 4.15 -18.51
N LEU A 273 -20.32 4.84 -19.65
CA LEU A 273 -21.39 4.73 -20.62
C LEU A 273 -20.78 4.19 -21.90
N SER A 274 -21.43 3.21 -22.52
CA SER A 274 -20.95 2.56 -23.71
C SER A 274 -22.07 2.39 -24.72
N TYR A 275 -21.71 2.36 -26.00
CA TYR A 275 -22.62 2.03 -27.09
C TYR A 275 -21.91 1.09 -28.05
N ARG A 276 -22.52 -0.06 -28.32
CA ARG A 276 -22.08 -0.99 -29.36
C ARG A 276 -23.21 -1.29 -30.33
N GLY A 277 -23.09 -0.82 -31.57
CA GLY A 277 -24.11 -1.04 -32.59
C GLY A 277 -23.75 -0.38 -33.91
N TYR A 278 -24.22 -0.96 -35.03
CA TYR A 278 -24.02 -0.41 -36.38
C TYR A 278 -22.55 -0.06 -36.71
N GLY A 279 -21.61 -0.92 -36.28
CA GLY A 279 -20.18 -0.74 -36.50
C GLY A 279 -19.48 0.16 -35.47
N PHE A 280 -20.21 0.87 -34.61
CA PHE A 280 -19.63 1.72 -33.55
C PHE A 280 -19.36 0.92 -32.26
N ASP A 281 -18.23 1.20 -31.60
CA ASP A 281 -17.95 0.92 -30.17
C ASP A 281 -17.51 2.25 -29.54
N LEU A 282 -18.43 2.91 -28.83
CA LEU A 282 -18.21 4.19 -28.17
C LEU A 282 -18.19 3.98 -26.65
N ARG A 283 -17.31 4.68 -25.94
CA ARG A 283 -17.21 4.62 -24.48
C ARG A 283 -16.86 6.00 -23.92
N LEU A 284 -17.70 6.47 -23.00
CA LEU A 284 -17.42 7.62 -22.15
C LEU A 284 -17.16 7.09 -20.74
N MET A 285 -16.03 7.48 -20.15
CA MET A 285 -15.60 7.03 -18.84
C MET A 285 -15.30 8.23 -17.95
N ALA A 286 -15.77 8.19 -16.71
CA ALA A 286 -15.41 9.15 -15.66
C ALA A 286 -14.79 8.40 -14.48
N VAL A 287 -13.70 8.93 -13.96
CA VAL A 287 -13.02 8.43 -12.77
C VAL A 287 -12.97 9.56 -11.74
N TYR A 288 -13.66 9.36 -10.62
CA TYR A 288 -13.68 10.26 -9.48
C TYR A 288 -12.74 9.75 -8.39
N ARG A 289 -11.91 10.66 -7.88
CA ARG A 289 -11.09 10.44 -6.69
C ARG A 289 -11.35 11.58 -5.71
N GLY A 290 -11.79 11.24 -4.51
CA GLY A 290 -11.99 12.18 -3.41
C GLY A 290 -10.69 12.83 -2.94
N ASN A 291 -10.85 13.80 -2.03
CA ASN A 291 -9.72 14.39 -1.34
C ASN A 291 -9.15 13.41 -0.32
N TYR A 292 -7.83 13.43 -0.12
CA TYR A 292 -7.20 12.56 0.85
C TYR A 292 -5.85 13.09 1.31
N LEU A 293 -5.45 12.66 2.50
CA LEU A 293 -4.17 13.02 3.05
C LEU A 293 -3.06 12.19 2.39
N THR A 294 -1.99 12.83 1.95
CA THR A 294 -0.80 12.18 1.38
C THR A 294 0.34 12.10 2.39
N THR A 295 0.39 13.03 3.34
CA THR A 295 1.38 13.04 4.42
C THR A 295 0.72 13.56 5.67
N ASN A 296 0.77 12.76 6.73
CA ASN A 296 0.42 13.20 8.07
C ASN A 296 1.70 13.56 8.82
N SER A 297 1.68 14.66 9.57
CA SER A 297 2.84 15.13 10.31
C SER A 297 2.39 15.86 11.59
N PRO A 298 3.11 15.70 12.71
CA PRO A 298 2.85 16.48 13.92
C PRO A 298 3.16 17.97 13.72
N THR A 299 4.03 18.31 12.76
CA THR A 299 4.23 19.70 12.31
C THR A 299 3.16 20.06 11.28
N PRO A 300 2.20 20.97 11.59
CA PRO A 300 1.07 21.26 10.71
C PRO A 300 1.49 21.71 9.30
N ALA A 301 2.59 22.47 9.20
CA ALA A 301 3.11 22.96 7.93
C ALA A 301 3.60 21.86 6.96
N LEU A 302 3.80 20.62 7.43
CA LEU A 302 4.23 19.48 6.61
C LEU A 302 3.09 18.52 6.26
N VAL A 303 1.88 18.77 6.77
CA VAL A 303 0.67 18.01 6.43
C VAL A 303 0.30 18.31 4.98
N GLN A 304 0.22 17.28 4.14
CA GLN A 304 -0.10 17.42 2.71
C GLN A 304 -1.33 16.60 2.32
N TYR A 305 -2.20 17.17 1.50
CA TYR A 305 -3.36 16.47 0.93
C TYR A 305 -3.49 16.70 -0.58
N GLN A 306 -4.13 15.77 -1.26
CA GLN A 306 -4.62 15.98 -2.62
C GLN A 306 -6.10 16.34 -2.60
N VAL A 307 -6.50 17.27 -3.46
CA VAL A 307 -7.91 17.63 -3.62
C VAL A 307 -8.64 16.68 -4.57
N ALA A 308 -9.96 16.64 -4.41
CA ALA A 308 -10.82 15.81 -5.23
C ALA A 308 -10.71 16.19 -6.71
N LYS A 309 -10.81 15.20 -7.59
CA LYS A 309 -10.82 15.41 -9.03
C LYS A 309 -11.67 14.37 -9.75
N THR A 310 -12.17 14.75 -10.92
CA THR A 310 -12.86 13.85 -11.84
C THR A 310 -12.18 13.93 -13.20
N SER A 311 -11.62 12.83 -13.67
CA SER A 311 -11.06 12.75 -15.03
C SER A 311 -12.05 12.05 -15.97
N TRP A 312 -12.25 12.64 -17.14
CA TRP A 312 -13.10 12.09 -18.19
C TRP A 312 -12.27 11.62 -19.37
N SER A 313 -12.65 10.49 -19.94
CA SER A 313 -12.01 9.93 -21.14
C SER A 313 -13.07 9.43 -22.11
N TRP A 314 -12.80 9.59 -23.40
CA TRP A 314 -13.64 9.12 -24.49
C TRP A 314 -12.85 8.14 -25.34
N LYS A 315 -13.48 7.02 -25.71
CA LYS A 315 -12.93 6.07 -26.68
C LYS A 315 -13.97 5.79 -27.72
N SER A 316 -13.56 5.83 -28.98
CA SER A 316 -14.46 5.54 -30.10
C SER A 316 -13.77 4.68 -31.14
N ARG A 317 -14.50 3.68 -31.62
CA ARG A 317 -14.08 2.83 -32.73
C ARG A 317 -15.22 2.73 -33.72
N TYR A 318 -14.86 2.71 -35.00
CA TYR A 318 -15.79 2.48 -36.10
C TYR A 318 -15.23 1.39 -37.02
N THR A 319 -16.00 0.31 -37.15
CA THR A 319 -15.69 -0.81 -38.05
C THR A 319 -16.14 -0.44 -39.46
N VAL A 320 -15.19 -0.04 -40.29
CA VAL A 320 -15.44 0.35 -41.69
C VAL A 320 -15.69 -0.89 -42.56
N SER A 321 -14.95 -1.96 -42.32
CA SER A 321 -15.11 -3.25 -43.00
C SER A 321 -14.68 -4.41 -42.09
N ARG A 322 -14.84 -5.66 -42.54
CA ARG A 322 -14.36 -6.85 -41.80
C ARG A 322 -12.86 -6.85 -41.52
N HIS A 323 -12.09 -6.07 -42.28
CA HIS A 323 -10.63 -6.01 -42.19
C HIS A 323 -10.13 -4.67 -41.66
N LEU A 324 -11.00 -3.68 -41.42
CA LEU A 324 -10.59 -2.31 -41.13
C LEU A 324 -11.43 -1.68 -40.03
N THR A 325 -10.77 -1.24 -38.96
CA THR A 325 -11.36 -0.44 -37.88
C THR A 325 -10.55 0.84 -37.69
N VAL A 326 -11.23 1.98 -37.61
CA VAL A 326 -10.62 3.26 -37.24
C VAL A 326 -10.96 3.54 -35.78
N PHE A 327 -10.04 4.13 -35.02
CA PHE A 327 -10.29 4.54 -33.65
C PHE A 327 -9.81 5.95 -33.36
N PHE A 328 -10.47 6.57 -32.39
CA PHE A 328 -10.16 7.88 -31.83
C PHE A 328 -10.42 7.86 -30.33
N ASP A 329 -9.38 8.11 -29.55
CA ASP A 329 -9.38 8.13 -28.10
C ASP A 329 -8.93 9.51 -27.59
N LEU A 330 -9.67 10.04 -26.62
CA LEU A 330 -9.32 11.21 -25.83
C LEU A 330 -9.14 10.80 -24.37
N GLU A 331 -7.93 10.98 -23.84
CA GLU A 331 -7.64 10.76 -22.43
C GLU A 331 -7.58 12.11 -21.71
N ASN A 332 -8.22 12.17 -20.53
CA ASN A 332 -8.27 13.37 -19.70
C ASN A 332 -8.81 14.61 -20.45
N ILE A 333 -10.04 14.53 -20.96
CA ILE A 333 -10.67 15.53 -21.86
C ILE A 333 -10.55 16.97 -21.33
N PHE A 334 -10.66 17.15 -20.02
CA PHE A 334 -10.63 18.46 -19.36
C PHE A 334 -9.26 18.84 -18.78
N SER A 335 -8.19 18.11 -19.13
CA SER A 335 -6.83 18.37 -18.66
C SER A 335 -6.74 18.50 -17.13
N VAL A 336 -7.50 17.69 -16.37
CA VAL A 336 -7.43 17.76 -14.91
C VAL A 336 -6.04 17.35 -14.42
N PRO A 337 -5.50 17.97 -13.35
CA PRO A 337 -4.14 17.68 -12.90
C PRO A 337 -3.94 16.22 -12.51
N LEU A 338 -2.77 15.66 -12.82
CA LEU A 338 -2.36 14.36 -12.31
C LEU A 338 -2.03 14.47 -10.82
N ASP A 339 -1.23 15.49 -10.47
CA ASP A 339 -0.84 15.82 -9.10
C ASP A 339 -1.36 17.21 -8.74
N ASN A 340 -1.99 17.33 -7.59
CA ASN A 340 -2.62 18.54 -7.05
C ASN A 340 -2.51 18.52 -5.52
N ARG A 341 -1.26 18.51 -5.03
CA ARG A 341 -0.94 18.46 -3.60
C ARG A 341 -0.84 19.86 -3.02
N TYR A 342 -1.41 20.00 -1.83
CA TYR A 342 -1.42 21.23 -1.06
C TYR A 342 -0.97 20.95 0.37
N ALA A 343 -0.28 21.90 0.99
CA ALA A 343 0.23 21.78 2.35
C ALA A 343 -0.56 22.68 3.30
N LEU A 344 -1.08 22.15 4.41
CA LEU A 344 -1.88 22.86 5.42
C LEU A 344 -3.22 23.45 4.89
N TYR A 345 -3.19 24.37 3.93
CA TYR A 345 -4.34 25.05 3.32
C TYR A 345 -4.36 24.88 1.79
N LYS A 346 -5.53 25.11 1.17
CA LYS A 346 -5.73 24.88 -0.29
C LYS A 346 -4.94 25.87 -1.15
N ASP A 347 -4.45 26.95 -0.55
CA ASP A 347 -3.75 28.00 -1.29
C ASP A 347 -2.23 27.78 -1.29
N ARG A 348 -1.73 26.86 -0.45
CA ARG A 348 -0.30 26.53 -0.41
C ARG A 348 -0.03 25.28 -1.23
N VAL A 349 0.19 25.50 -2.52
CA VAL A 349 0.56 24.45 -3.48
C VAL A 349 1.89 23.81 -3.07
N ALA A 350 1.89 22.49 -2.84
CA ALA A 350 3.10 21.70 -2.64
C ALA A 350 3.59 21.10 -3.97
N SER A 351 2.66 20.65 -4.81
CA SER A 351 2.96 20.21 -6.17
C SER A 351 1.72 20.28 -7.03
N TYR A 352 1.87 20.79 -8.26
CA TYR A 352 0.80 20.87 -9.24
C TYR A 352 1.33 20.45 -10.60
N ARG A 353 0.82 19.34 -11.13
CA ARG A 353 1.27 18.79 -12.42
C ARG A 353 0.09 18.47 -13.30
N ILE A 354 -0.03 19.19 -14.41
CA ILE A 354 -1.05 18.98 -15.42
C ILE A 354 -0.54 17.96 -16.42
N PHE A 355 -1.39 16.99 -16.76
CA PHE A 355 -1.22 16.17 -17.95
C PHE A 355 -2.29 16.62 -18.94
N PRO A 356 -1.91 17.30 -20.03
CA PRO A 356 -2.89 17.83 -20.97
C PRO A 356 -3.68 16.70 -21.62
N THR A 357 -4.80 17.06 -22.23
CA THR A 357 -5.62 16.14 -23.01
C THR A 357 -4.74 15.44 -24.04
N LYS A 358 -4.73 14.10 -23.99
CA LYS A 358 -3.99 13.28 -24.94
C LYS A 358 -4.96 12.72 -25.97
N MET A 359 -4.62 12.91 -27.23
CA MET A 359 -5.40 12.39 -28.36
C MET A 359 -4.63 11.24 -29.00
N VAL A 360 -5.31 10.12 -29.25
CA VAL A 360 -4.74 8.99 -29.98
C VAL A 360 -5.71 8.62 -31.09
N THR A 361 -5.22 8.61 -32.32
CA THR A 361 -5.98 8.16 -33.49
C THR A 361 -5.20 7.04 -34.17
N GLY A 362 -5.90 6.13 -34.82
CA GLY A 362 -5.25 5.08 -35.56
C GLY A 362 -6.21 4.15 -36.26
N ILE A 363 -5.60 3.16 -36.91
CA ILE A 363 -6.30 2.19 -37.74
C ILE A 363 -5.81 0.80 -37.30
N THR A 364 -6.72 -0.15 -37.20
CA THR A 364 -6.40 -1.54 -36.93
C THR A 364 -6.96 -2.39 -38.06
N GLY A 365 -6.10 -3.22 -38.64
CA GLY A 365 -6.50 -4.17 -39.66
C GLY A 365 -6.15 -5.60 -39.28
N ARG A 366 -6.95 -6.54 -39.78
CA ARG A 366 -6.66 -7.97 -39.72
C ARG A 366 -6.66 -8.48 -41.16
N PHE A 367 -5.55 -9.07 -41.57
CA PHE A 367 -5.32 -9.63 -42.91
C PHE A 367 -5.41 -11.14 -42.88
#